data_AF-A0A412Q9L8-F1
#
_entry.id   AF-A0A412Q9L8-F1
#
_cell.length_a   1.000
_cell.length_b   1.000
_cell.length_c   1.000
_cell.angle_alpha   90.00
_cell.angle_beta   90.00
_cell.angle_gamma   90.00
#
_symmetry.space_group_name_H-M   'P 1'
#
loop_
_entity.id
_entity.type
_entity.pdbx_description
1 polymer ?
#
loop_
_entity_poly.entity_id
_entity_poly.type
_entity_poly.pdbx_seq_one_letter_code
_entity_poly.pdbx_strand_id
1 'polypeptide(L)' 'MKADLVLVISPEAPLMKQLGKVLDKMVTPYDFSTIERGEKYITIQHDETGLVVAYTSEERLNVKH' A
#
# COMPACT_ATOMS: atom_id res chain seq x y z
N MET A 1 10.04 -9.39 -5.26
CA MET A 1 10.46 -7.99 -4.97
C MET A 1 10.54 -7.81 -3.46
N LYS A 2 11.26 -6.78 -2.96
CA LYS A 2 11.31 -6.43 -1.53
C LYS A 2 10.58 -5.11 -1.33
N ALA A 3 9.57 -5.09 -0.47
CA ALA A 3 8.91 -3.86 -0.05
C ALA A 3 9.66 -3.25 1.13
N ASP A 4 9.70 -1.93 1.20
CA ASP A 4 10.25 -1.17 2.33
C ASP A 4 9.24 -1.15 3.49
N LEU A 5 7.96 -1.13 3.16
CA LEU A 5 6.85 -1.09 4.10
C LEU A 5 5.75 -2.09 3.70
N VAL A 6 5.18 -2.77 4.69
CA VAL A 6 4.01 -3.62 4.50
C VAL A 6 2.86 -3.08 5.35
N LEU A 7 1.71 -2.85 4.71
CA LEU A 7 0.51 -2.31 5.35
C LEU A 7 -0.66 -3.29 5.23
N VAL A 8 -1.43 -3.38 6.31
CA VAL A 8 -2.78 -3.97 6.29
C VAL A 8 -3.77 -2.82 6.37
N ILE A 9 -4.68 -2.76 5.40
CA ILE A 9 -5.68 -1.70 5.31
C ILE A 9 -7.03 -2.20 5.80
N SER A 10 -7.76 -1.30 6.46
CA SER A 10 -9.15 -1.50 6.91
C SER A 10 -9.98 -0.26 6.57
N PRO A 11 -11.32 -0.30 6.70
CA PRO A 11 -12.18 0.88 6.55
C PRO A 11 -11.77 2.07 7.44
N GLU A 12 -11.28 1.80 8.66
CA GLU A 12 -10.87 2.80 9.65
C GLU A 12 -9.45 3.36 9.37
N ALA A 13 -8.62 2.56 8.70
CA ALA A 13 -7.25 2.92 8.31
C ALA A 13 -7.02 2.74 6.79
N PRO A 14 -7.62 3.60 5.93
CA PRO A 14 -7.42 3.52 4.49
C PRO A 14 -5.95 3.75 4.11
N LEU A 15 -5.53 3.14 3.00
CA LEU A 15 -4.15 3.20 2.50
C LEU A 15 -3.59 4.63 2.47
N MET A 16 -4.28 5.56 1.81
CA MET A 16 -3.81 6.94 1.63
C MET A 16 -3.63 7.69 2.95
N LYS A 17 -4.48 7.41 3.94
CA LYS A 17 -4.39 8.04 5.28
C LYS A 17 -3.15 7.55 6.03
N GLN A 18 -2.80 6.27 5.86
CA GLN A 18 -1.57 5.72 6.45
C GLN A 18 -0.33 6.25 5.73
N LEU A 19 -0.34 6.26 4.39
CA LEU A 19 0.77 6.75 3.59
C LEU A 19 1.05 8.24 3.81
N GLY A 20 0.01 9.07 3.95
CA GLY A 20 0.20 10.49 4.23
C GLY A 20 0.87 10.76 5.57
N LYS A 21 0.68 9.90 6.57
CA LYS A 21 1.41 9.97 7.85
C LYS A 21 2.86 9.54 7.72
N VAL A 22 3.14 8.50 6.93
CA VAL A 22 4.50 7.98 6.73
C VAL A 22 5.36 8.99 5.97
N LEU A 23 4.76 9.65 4.97
CA LEU A 23 5.45 10.62 4.11
C LEU A 23 5.37 12.06 4.64
N ASP A 24 4.67 12.28 5.78
CA ASP A 24 4.39 13.59 6.38
C ASP A 24 3.85 14.62 5.36
N LYS A 25 3.02 14.16 4.42
CA LYS A 25 2.42 14.99 3.37
C LYS A 25 1.07 14.46 2.92
N MET A 26 0.27 15.32 2.30
CA MET A 26 -0.92 14.87 1.59
C MET A 26 -0.49 14.07 0.35
N VAL A 27 -1.02 12.86 0.23
CA VAL A 27 -0.76 11.97 -0.91
C VAL A 27 -2.05 11.51 -1.55
N THR A 28 -1.98 11.25 -2.84
CA THR A 28 -3.06 10.77 -3.68
C THR A 28 -2.63 9.48 -4.38
N PRO A 29 -3.57 8.68 -4.89
CA PRO A 29 -3.21 7.48 -5.66
C PRO A 29 -2.35 7.76 -6.90
N TYR A 30 -2.38 8.98 -7.45
CA TYR A 30 -1.60 9.37 -8.62
C TYR A 30 -0.12 9.61 -8.32
N ASP A 31 0.25 9.75 -7.05
CA ASP A 31 1.64 9.87 -6.62
C ASP A 31 2.35 8.50 -6.58
N PHE A 32 1.64 7.41 -6.92
CA PHE A 32 2.14 6.06 -6.84
C PHE A 32 1.92 5.26 -8.12
N SER A 33 2.94 4.51 -8.49
CA SER A 33 2.90 3.51 -9.55
C SER A 33 2.65 2.12 -8.98
N THR A 34 1.71 1.36 -9.55
CA THR A 34 1.56 -0.07 -9.21
C THR A 34 2.67 -0.86 -9.89
N ILE A 35 3.48 -1.57 -9.10
CA ILE A 35 4.60 -2.37 -9.61
C ILE A 35 4.30 -3.87 -9.61
N GLU A 36 3.43 -4.35 -8.72
CA GLU A 36 3.02 -5.74 -8.66
C GLU A 36 1.59 -5.86 -8.13
N ARG A 37 0.79 -6.72 -8.74
CA ARG A 37 -0.58 -7.00 -8.31
C ARG A 37 -0.75 -8.49 -8.04
N GLY A 38 -0.29 -8.94 -6.88
CA GLY A 38 -0.49 -10.30 -6.41
C GLY A 38 -1.92 -10.53 -5.91
N GLU A 39 -2.24 -11.80 -5.64
CA GLU A 39 -3.55 -12.20 -5.09
C GLU A 39 -3.76 -11.62 -3.69
N LYS A 40 -2.79 -11.83 -2.80
CA LYS A 40 -2.85 -11.38 -1.41
C LYS A 40 -2.36 -9.93 -1.24
N TYR A 41 -1.31 -9.54 -1.94
CA TYR A 41 -0.68 -8.23 -1.78
C TYR A 41 -0.63 -7.47 -3.10
N ILE A 42 -0.79 -6.16 -3.02
CA ILE A 42 -0.53 -5.21 -4.10
C ILE A 42 0.67 -4.39 -3.69
N THR A 43 1.65 -4.25 -4.57
CA THR A 43 2.85 -3.46 -4.34
C THR A 43 2.81 -2.21 -5.19
N ILE A 44 2.96 -1.06 -4.54
CA ILE A 44 3.03 0.26 -5.16
C ILE A 44 4.36 0.93 -4.82
N GLN A 45 4.79 1.86 -5.65
CA GLN A 45 5.97 2.67 -5.42
C GLN A 45 5.59 4.14 -5.48
N HIS A 46 6.02 4.94 -4.50
CA HIS A 46 5.85 6.39 -4.52
C HIS A 46 6.84 7.01 -5.52
N ASP A 47 6.34 7.74 -6.51
CA ASP A 47 7.14 8.17 -7.67
C ASP A 47 8.24 9.16 -7.27
N GLU A 48 7.98 10.04 -6.30
CA GLU A 48 8.94 11.07 -5.87
C GLU A 48 10.08 10.50 -5.00
N THR A 49 9.74 9.63 -4.05
CA THR A 49 10.72 9.13 -3.05
C THR A 49 11.28 7.75 -3.36
N GLY A 50 10.66 7.02 -4.29
CA GLY A 50 10.97 5.63 -4.57
C GLY A 50 10.51 4.62 -3.52
N LEU A 51 9.83 5.07 -2.44
CA LEU A 51 9.32 4.22 -1.36
C LEU A 51 8.42 3.10 -1.91
N VAL A 52 8.79 1.84 -1.66
CA VAL A 52 8.02 0.68 -2.09
C VAL A 52 7.14 0.18 -0.94
N VAL A 53 5.83 0.18 -1.17
CA VAL A 53 4.83 -0.24 -0.20
C VAL A 53 4.04 -1.42 -0.73
N ALA A 54 4.06 -2.55 -0.01
CA ALA A 54 3.12 -3.63 -0.21
C ALA A 54 1.91 -3.43 0.71
N TYR A 55 0.70 -3.55 0.19
CA TYR A 55 -0.51 -3.47 0.99
C TYR A 55 -1.48 -4.61 0.70
N THR A 56 -2.27 -4.95 1.72
CA THR A 56 -3.34 -5.95 1.65
C THR A 56 -4.51 -5.51 2.53
N SER A 57 -5.68 -6.12 2.37
CA SER A 57 -6.82 -5.93 3.28
C SER A 57 -7.06 -7.20 4.12
N GLU A 58 -7.67 -7.05 5.29
CA GLU A 58 -8.05 -8.20 6.12
C GLU A 58 -8.91 -9.21 5.33
N GLU A 59 -9.78 -8.72 4.45
CA GLU A 59 -10.58 -9.56 3.54
C GLU A 59 -9.72 -10.40 2.60
N ARG A 60 -8.65 -9.82 2.03
CA ARG A 60 -7.70 -10.54 1.15
C ARG A 60 -6.83 -11.54 1.90
N LEU A 61 -6.56 -11.30 3.17
CA LEU A 61 -5.82 -12.24 4.02
C LEU A 61 -6.68 -13.41 4.46
N ASN A 62 -7.99 -13.20 4.67
CA ASN A 62 -8.92 -14.21 5.15
C ASN A 62 -9.59 -15.05 4.04
N VAL A 63 -9.09 -14.97 2.80
CA VAL A 63 -9.54 -15.84 1.70
C VAL A 63 -9.16 -17.29 2.04
N LYS A 64 -10.13 -18.03 2.58
CA LYS A 64 -10.05 -19.49 2.72
C LYS A 64 -10.21 -20.08 1.32
N HIS A 65 -9.19 -20.80 0.85
CA HIS A 65 -9.27 -21.63 -0.36
C HIS A 65 -10.25 -22.78 -0.16
#